data_AF-A0A4Y6PUM8-F1
#
_entry.id   AF-A0A4Y6PUM8-F1
#
_cell.length_a   1.000
_cell.length_b   1.000
_cell.length_c   1.000
_cell.angle_alpha   90.00
_cell.angle_beta   90.00
_cell.angle_gamma   90.00
#
_symmetry.space_group_name_H-M   'P 1'
#
loop_
_entity.id
_entity.type
_entity.pdbx_description
1 polymer ?
#
loop_
_entity_poly.entity_id
_entity_poly.type
_entity_poly.pdbx_seq_one_letter_code
_entity_poly.pdbx_strand_id
1 'polypeptide(L)'
;MHHLKRSLRISRAYRPSLNGKYELTKHLHKRMHRRGLSLDAVRAVLTYGRCVYARGARVFAIGRREAEEFAHEADLEPFRGVQVVCDSSDNVVMTVYRNRDFSGLRAS
;
A
#
# COMPACT_ATOMS: atom_id res chain seq x y z
N MET A 1 25.39 3.64 -6.32
CA MET A 1 24.56 2.84 -5.39
C MET A 1 23.32 3.64 -5.04
N HIS A 2 22.14 3.25 -5.54
CA HIS A 2 20.90 3.94 -5.14
C HIS A 2 20.58 3.59 -3.69
N HIS A 3 20.53 4.60 -2.82
CA HIS A 3 20.12 4.43 -1.43
C HIS A 3 18.67 3.91 -1.39
N LEU A 4 18.47 2.67 -0.97
CA LEU A 4 17.12 2.17 -0.72
C LEU A 4 16.50 2.98 0.42
N LYS A 5 15.37 3.65 0.15
CA LYS A 5 14.59 4.29 1.22
C LYS A 5 14.20 3.21 2.22
N ARG A 6 14.56 3.40 3.49
CA ARG A 6 14.23 2.46 4.57
C ARG A 6 12.84 2.69 5.14
N SER A 7 12.24 3.86 4.87
CA SER A 7 10.90 4.19 5.35
C SER A 7 10.18 5.20 4.46
N LEU A 8 8.86 5.28 4.63
CA LEU A 8 7.97 6.26 4.03
C LEU A 8 7.22 7.00 5.13
N ARG A 9 7.15 8.33 5.08
CA ARG A 9 6.22 9.09 5.90
C ARG A 9 4.93 9.30 5.13
N ILE A 10 3.82 8.94 5.75
CA ILE A 10 2.49 8.92 5.16
C ILE A 10 1.57 9.82 5.99
N SER A 11 0.83 10.66 5.30
CA SER A 11 -0.24 11.49 5.86
C SER A 11 -1.48 11.30 5.00
N ARG A 12 -2.61 11.02 5.65
CA ARG A 12 -3.92 10.77 5.06
C ARG A 12 -4.91 11.76 5.67
N ALA A 13 -5.63 12.49 4.83
CA ALA A 13 -6.72 13.35 5.27
C ALA A 13 -7.95 12.53 5.71
N TYR A 14 -8.31 11.49 4.94
CA TYR A 14 -9.53 10.71 5.16
C TYR A 14 -9.42 9.64 6.25
N ARG A 15 -8.21 9.28 6.70
CA ARG A 15 -8.02 8.32 7.80
C ARG A 15 -6.75 8.62 8.62
N PRO A 16 -6.74 9.74 9.39
CA PRO A 16 -5.53 10.22 10.07
C PRO A 16 -4.95 9.24 11.09
N SER A 17 -5.76 8.33 11.65
CA SER A 17 -5.31 7.28 12.57
C SER A 17 -4.32 6.27 11.95
N LEU A 18 -4.19 6.25 10.62
CA LEU A 18 -3.20 5.43 9.90
C LEU A 18 -2.00 6.23 9.38
N ASN A 19 -1.86 7.48 9.83
CA ASN A 19 -0.69 8.30 9.53
C ASN A 19 0.56 7.78 10.24
N GLY A 20 1.73 8.17 9.74
CA GLY A 20 2.99 7.94 10.43
C GLY A 20 4.09 7.47 9.51
N LYS A 21 5.14 6.93 10.14
CA LYS A 21 6.29 6.38 9.45
C LYS A 21 6.06 4.89 9.21
N TYR A 22 6.17 4.48 7.95
CA TYR A 22 6.11 3.09 7.53
C TYR A 22 7.51 2.57 7.20
N GLU A 23 7.97 1.55 7.93
CA GLU A 23 9.26 0.92 7.72
C GLU A 23 9.20 -0.07 6.56
N LEU A 24 10.20 -0.02 5.68
CA LEU A 24 10.30 -0.89 4.51
C LEU A 24 11.30 -2.01 4.80
N THR A 25 10.81 -3.24 4.79
CA THR A 25 11.67 -4.40 5.04
C THR A 25 12.59 -4.68 3.86
N LYS A 26 13.77 -5.28 4.11
CA LYS A 26 14.66 -5.76 3.01
C LYS A 26 13.93 -6.72 2.07
N HIS A 27 13.06 -7.56 2.64
CA HIS A 27 12.23 -8.51 1.89
C HIS A 27 11.24 -7.82 0.94
N LEU A 28 10.67 -6.68 1.34
CA LEU A 28 9.81 -5.87 0.48
C LEU A 28 10.55 -5.45 -0.79
N HIS A 29 11.74 -4.86 -0.67
CA HIS A 29 12.50 -4.38 -1.82
C HIS A 29 12.80 -5.49 -2.85
N LYS A 30 13.20 -6.67 -2.37
CA LYS A 30 13.42 -7.84 -3.22
C LYS A 30 12.15 -8.27 -3.95
N ARG A 31 10.99 -8.23 -3.28
CA ARG A 31 9.69 -8.59 -3.88
C ARG A 31 9.15 -7.55 -4.84
N MET A 32 9.29 -6.27 -4.50
CA MET A 32 8.97 -5.14 -5.38
C MET A 32 9.69 -5.28 -6.72
N HIS A 33 11.01 -5.44 -6.65
CA HIS A 33 11.84 -5.57 -7.84
C HIS A 33 11.43 -6.78 -8.71
N ARG A 34 11.26 -7.96 -8.10
CA ARG A 34 10.81 -9.17 -8.81
C ARG A 34 9.42 -9.06 -9.44
N ARG A 35 8.57 -8.15 -8.95
CA ARG A 35 7.19 -7.96 -9.41
C ARG A 35 7.02 -6.72 -10.28
N GLY A 36 8.10 -6.02 -10.62
CA GLY A 36 8.04 -4.77 -11.39
C GLY A 36 7.27 -3.65 -10.69
N LEU A 37 7.27 -3.62 -9.35
CA LEU A 37 6.54 -2.63 -8.55
C LEU A 37 7.50 -1.56 -8.01
N SER A 38 7.13 -0.30 -8.19
CA SER A 38 7.92 0.86 -7.76
C SER A 38 7.61 1.25 -6.32
N LEU A 39 8.51 2.06 -5.74
CA LEU A 39 8.27 2.67 -4.44
C LEU A 39 7.07 3.62 -4.45
N ASP A 40 6.81 4.25 -5.59
CA ASP A 40 5.65 5.12 -5.79
C ASP A 40 4.35 4.32 -5.74
N ALA A 41 4.33 3.08 -6.22
CA ALA A 41 3.19 2.19 -6.06
C ALA A 41 2.90 1.90 -4.57
N VAL A 42 3.94 1.66 -3.76
CA VAL A 42 3.80 1.45 -2.31
C VAL A 42 3.29 2.74 -1.64
N ARG A 43 3.89 3.89 -1.98
CA ARG A 43 3.48 5.19 -1.44
C ARG A 43 2.03 5.51 -1.80
N ALA A 44 1.63 5.34 -3.05
CA ALA A 44 0.28 5.62 -3.52
C ALA A 44 -0.74 4.75 -2.78
N VAL A 45 -0.50 3.43 -2.69
CA VAL A 45 -1.40 2.53 -1.95
C VAL A 45 -1.45 2.85 -0.46
N LEU A 46 -0.32 3.21 0.14
CA LEU A 46 -0.29 3.67 1.54
C LEU A 46 -0.86 5.08 1.72
N THR A 47 -1.14 5.85 0.68
CA THR A 47 -1.71 7.20 0.82
C THR A 47 -3.20 7.17 0.52
N TYR A 48 -3.59 6.62 -0.63
CA TYR A 48 -4.95 6.68 -1.18
C TYR A 48 -5.71 5.35 -1.05
N GLY A 49 -5.01 4.24 -0.80
CA GLY A 49 -5.64 2.93 -0.71
C GLY A 49 -6.46 2.77 0.57
N ARG A 50 -7.65 2.16 0.43
CA ARG A 50 -8.44 1.72 1.59
C ARG A 50 -7.66 0.71 2.42
N CYS A 51 -7.90 0.70 3.73
CA CYS A 51 -7.29 -0.27 4.65
C CYS A 51 -8.35 -1.26 5.14
N VAL A 52 -8.06 -2.54 5.02
CA VAL A 52 -8.83 -3.65 5.58
C VAL A 52 -7.95 -4.48 6.52
N TYR A 53 -8.57 -5.10 7.52
CA TYR A 53 -7.91 -6.09 8.37
C TYR A 53 -8.30 -7.46 7.83
N ALA A 54 -7.31 -8.26 7.42
CA ALA A 54 -7.55 -9.58 6.87
C ALA A 54 -6.40 -10.50 7.27
N ARG A 55 -6.75 -11.69 7.79
CA ARG A 55 -5.78 -12.75 8.15
C ARG A 55 -4.65 -12.25 9.07
N GLY A 56 -4.99 -11.45 10.08
CA GLY A 56 -4.01 -10.92 11.04
C GLY A 56 -3.06 -9.86 10.46
N ALA A 57 -3.42 -9.22 9.33
CA ALA A 57 -2.61 -8.17 8.73
C ALA A 57 -3.47 -6.98 8.30
N ARG A 58 -2.82 -5.81 8.20
CA ARG A 58 -3.42 -4.63 7.56
C ARG A 58 -3.09 -4.68 6.08
N VAL A 59 -4.13 -4.75 5.25
CA VAL A 59 -3.98 -4.74 3.80
C VAL A 59 -4.52 -3.42 3.26
N PHE A 60 -3.64 -2.71 2.57
CA PHE A 60 -3.97 -1.50 1.84
C PHE A 60 -4.12 -1.81 0.36
N ALA A 61 -5.13 -1.27 -0.30
CA ALA A 61 -5.38 -1.55 -1.71
C ALA A 61 -6.00 -0.34 -2.44
N ILE A 62 -5.58 -0.14 -3.69
CA ILE A 62 -6.26 0.76 -4.63
C ILE A 62 -7.10 -0.08 -5.58
N GLY A 63 -8.43 0.04 -5.46
CA GLY A 63 -9.39 -0.46 -6.42
C GLY A 63 -9.91 0.63 -7.34
N ARG A 64 -10.98 0.31 -8.08
CA ARG A 64 -11.68 1.28 -8.93
C ARG A 64 -12.25 2.45 -8.13
N ARG A 65 -12.87 2.15 -6.98
CA ARG A 65 -13.48 3.16 -6.10
C ARG A 65 -12.47 4.20 -5.67
N GLU A 66 -11.30 3.78 -5.17
CA GLU A 66 -10.27 4.70 -4.70
C GLU A 66 -9.68 5.53 -5.85
N ALA A 67 -9.55 4.94 -7.05
CA ALA A 67 -9.10 5.69 -8.23
C ALA A 67 -10.10 6.78 -8.67
N GLU A 68 -11.40 6.50 -8.59
CA GLU A 68 -12.46 7.47 -8.89
C GLU A 68 -12.54 8.56 -7.81
N GLU A 69 -12.47 8.18 -6.53
CA GLU A 69 -12.56 9.09 -5.38
C GLU A 69 -11.44 10.15 -5.38
N PHE A 70 -10.20 9.73 -5.66
CA PHE A 70 -9.03 10.60 -5.64
C PHE A 70 -8.57 11.09 -7.03
N ALA A 71 -9.40 10.93 -8.07
CA ALA A 71 -9.05 11.31 -9.45
C ALA A 71 -8.68 12.79 -9.60
N HIS A 72 -9.18 13.65 -8.71
CA HIS A 72 -8.88 15.08 -8.68
C HIS A 72 -7.56 15.43 -7.98
N GLU A 73 -7.00 14.49 -7.19
CA GLU A 73 -5.74 14.68 -6.45
C GLU A 73 -4.56 13.96 -7.11
N ALA A 74 -4.79 12.76 -7.68
CA ALA A 74 -3.73 11.94 -8.25
C ALA A 74 -4.26 10.95 -9.31
N ASP A 75 -3.43 10.67 -10.32
CA ASP A 75 -3.67 9.55 -11.24
C ASP A 75 -3.29 8.22 -10.56
N LEU A 76 -4.31 7.44 -10.20
CA LEU A 76 -4.15 6.15 -9.50
C LEU A 76 -4.33 4.92 -10.40
N GLU A 77 -4.71 5.09 -11.67
CA GLU A 77 -4.88 3.97 -12.59
C GLU A 77 -3.61 3.11 -12.75
N PRO A 78 -2.39 3.68 -12.83
CA PRO A 78 -1.16 2.90 -12.85
C PRO A 78 -0.99 1.97 -11.63
N PHE A 79 -1.62 2.28 -10.51
CA PHE A 79 -1.53 1.55 -9.24
C PHE A 79 -2.75 0.67 -8.94
N ARG A 80 -3.71 0.61 -9.85
CA ARG A 80 -4.93 -0.19 -9.66
C ARG A 80 -4.63 -1.67 -9.47
N GLY A 81 -5.21 -2.26 -8.42
CA GLY A 81 -4.95 -3.64 -8.03
C GLY A 81 -3.63 -3.85 -7.29
N VAL A 82 -2.85 -2.80 -7.01
CA VAL A 82 -1.69 -2.94 -6.13
C VAL A 82 -2.18 -3.02 -4.68
N GLN A 83 -1.64 -4.00 -3.96
CA GLN A 83 -1.96 -4.28 -2.56
C GLN A 83 -0.67 -4.29 -1.73
N VAL A 84 -0.68 -3.55 -0.63
CA VAL A 84 0.41 -3.45 0.34
C VAL A 84 -0.03 -4.12 1.63
N VAL A 85 0.74 -5.09 2.10
CA VAL A 85 0.49 -5.79 3.36
C VAL A 85 1.45 -5.27 4.41
N CYS A 86 0.88 -4.79 5.50
CA CYS A 86 1.57 -4.35 6.68
C CYS A 86 1.26 -5.28 7.85
N ASP A 87 2.17 -5.28 8.82
CA ASP A 87 1.89 -5.87 10.13
C ASP A 87 0.61 -5.27 10.76
N SER A 88 -0.09 -6.08 11.58
CA SER A 88 -1.34 -5.68 12.22
C SER A 88 -1.20 -4.58 13.26
N SER A 89 -0.08 -4.55 13.96
CA SER A 89 0.22 -3.68 15.10
C SER A 89 1.16 -2.54 14.72
N ASP A 90 2.17 -2.84 13.90
CA ASP A 90 3.24 -1.92 13.56
C ASP A 90 3.15 -1.45 12.12
N ASN A 91 3.58 -0.22 11.84
CA ASN A 91 3.69 0.33 10.48
C ASN A 91 4.87 -0.28 9.71
N VAL A 92 4.99 -1.60 9.70
CA VAL A 92 6.04 -2.33 8.99
C VAL A 92 5.45 -2.93 7.72
N VAL A 93 5.99 -2.52 6.58
CA VAL A 93 5.57 -3.05 5.27
C VAL A 93 6.23 -4.39 5.02
N MET A 94 5.42 -5.44 5.07
CA MET A 94 5.86 -6.80 4.85
C MET A 94 6.03 -7.04 3.36
N THR A 95 4.96 -6.90 2.56
CA THR A 95 4.99 -7.25 1.13
C THR A 95 4.10 -6.34 0.30
N VAL A 96 4.34 -6.35 -1.01
CA VAL A 96 3.49 -5.67 -2.00
C VAL A 96 3.34 -6.57 -3.22
N TYR A 97 2.14 -6.61 -3.78
CA TYR A 97 1.82 -7.37 -4.98
C TYR A 97 0.73 -6.67 -5.78
N ARG A 98 0.51 -7.12 -7.01
CA ARG A 98 -0.63 -6.72 -7.82
C ARG A 98 -1.61 -7.88 -7.90
N ASN A 99 -2.83 -7.67 -7.44
CA ASN A 99 -3.96 -8.55 -7.61
C ASN A 99 -5.23 -7.72 -7.75
N ARG A 100 -5.93 -7.89 -8.87
CA ARG A 100 -7.19 -7.20 -9.16
C ARG A 100 -8.40 -7.93 -8.59
N ASP A 101 -8.22 -9.16 -8.12
CA ASP A 101 -9.22 -9.84 -7.30
C ASP A 101 -9.10 -9.38 -5.84
N PHE A 102 -10.18 -8.79 -5.33
CA PHE A 102 -10.30 -8.30 -3.97
C PHE A 102 -11.21 -9.19 -3.10
N SER A 103 -11.70 -10.31 -3.63
CA SER A 103 -12.58 -11.24 -2.91
C SER A 103 -12.00 -11.69 -1.56
N GLY A 104 -10.67 -11.87 -1.51
CA GLY A 104 -9.91 -12.24 -0.32
C GLY A 104 -9.65 -11.11 0.68
N LEU A 105 -10.13 -9.88 0.42
CA LEU A 105 -10.00 -8.69 1.28
C LEU A 105 -11.28 -8.36 2.06
N ARG A 106 -12.29 -9.24 2.03
CA ARG A 106 -13.50 -9.06 2.83
C ARG A 106 -13.13 -9.06 4.31
N ALA A 107 -13.59 -8.03 5.03
CA ALA A 107 -13.48 -7.97 6.47
C ALA A 107 -14.30 -9.14 7.05
N SER A 108 -13.64 -9.96 7.87
CA SER A 108 -14.27 -10.95 8.74
C SER A 108 -14.97 -10.27 9.89
#